data_AF-A0A2W6D429-F1
#
_entry.id   AF-A0A2W6D429-F1
#
_cell.length_a   1.000
_cell.length_b   1.000
_cell.length_c   1.000
_cell.angle_alpha   90.00
_cell.angle_beta   90.00
_cell.angle_gamma   90.00
#
_symmetry.space_group_name_H-M   'P 1'
#
loop_
_entity.id
_entity.type
_entity.pdbx_description
1 polymer ?
#
loop_
_entity_poly.entity_id
_entity_poly.type
_entity_poly.pdbx_seq_one_letter_code
_entity_poly.pdbx_strand_id
1 'polypeptide(L)'
;MVARHDEHAPGRTPGLTGLFAVSGVTPIGWDGDDLVSNPGRRSTVTIVPLPTLGRREAAAAALAAKHRLQVSWATIAKTLDRPLVWSTSAVLGQQPLDADQARAVGSLLHLVDDVVDALQLPPVRGADQVDPTEPVVYRLHEVVQVYGTTLAELIREEFGDGIMSAIDFELAFERRGDPKGDRVRLVLDGKFLPYRVY
;
A
#
# COMPACT_ATOMS: atom_id res chain seq x y z
N MET A 1 61.26 32.68 -12.89
CA MET A 1 60.38 32.99 -11.73
C MET A 1 59.23 31.99 -11.79
N VAL A 2 59.47 30.71 -11.48
CA VAL A 2 59.38 30.00 -10.18
C VAL A 2 58.01 30.09 -9.51
N ALA A 3 57.27 28.97 -9.56
CA ALA A 3 56.64 28.23 -8.44
C ALA A 3 55.91 26.99 -9.05
N ARG A 4 56.52 25.79 -9.07
CA ARG A 4 56.51 24.65 -8.10
C ARG A 4 55.12 24.00 -7.94
N HIS A 5 54.88 22.74 -8.37
CA HIS A 5 55.24 21.42 -7.76
C HIS A 5 54.61 21.24 -6.35
N ASP A 6 53.99 20.13 -5.94
CA ASP A 6 54.22 18.71 -6.25
C ASP A 6 53.08 17.77 -5.77
N GLU A 7 53.08 16.58 -6.35
CA GLU A 7 52.35 15.35 -6.00
C GLU A 7 53.04 14.52 -4.89
N HIS A 8 52.23 13.70 -4.20
CA HIS A 8 52.49 12.38 -3.58
C HIS A 8 53.77 12.08 -2.78
N ALA A 9 53.60 11.58 -1.53
CA ALA A 9 54.42 10.50 -0.97
C ALA A 9 53.77 9.78 0.26
N PRO A 10 54.11 8.50 0.54
CA PRO A 10 53.44 7.61 1.49
C PRO A 10 54.17 7.44 2.85
N GLY A 11 53.44 6.97 3.87
CA GLY A 11 53.92 6.77 5.24
C GLY A 11 54.72 5.47 5.47
N ARG A 12 55.76 5.58 6.31
CA ARG A 12 56.70 4.53 6.75
C ARG A 12 56.32 3.93 8.12
N THR A 13 56.47 2.61 8.26
CA THR A 13 56.70 1.79 9.49
C THR A 13 58.08 2.10 10.15
N PRO A 14 58.49 1.66 11.38
CA PRO A 14 58.25 0.33 12.01
C PRO A 14 58.28 0.17 13.58
N GLY A 15 57.83 -1.02 14.04
CA GLY A 15 58.48 -1.90 15.05
C GLY A 15 58.43 -1.56 16.56
N LEU A 16 57.98 -2.52 17.40
CA LEU A 16 58.61 -2.86 18.70
C LEU A 16 58.04 -4.17 19.30
N THR A 17 58.92 -4.84 20.01
CA THR A 17 58.93 -6.24 20.49
C THR A 17 58.47 -6.34 21.95
N GLY A 18 57.86 -7.47 22.37
CA GLY A 18 58.13 -8.05 23.69
C GLY A 18 57.01 -8.23 24.73
N LEU A 19 56.82 -9.51 25.12
CA LEU A 19 56.58 -10.10 26.45
C LEU A 19 55.31 -9.81 27.31
N PHE A 20 54.56 -10.90 27.51
CA PHE A 20 53.97 -11.49 28.73
C PHE A 20 53.37 -10.64 29.88
N ALA A 21 52.09 -10.99 30.13
CA ALA A 21 51.42 -11.25 31.41
C ALA A 21 51.19 -10.10 32.42
N VAL A 22 49.92 -9.73 32.60
CA VAL A 22 49.39 -9.24 33.88
C VAL A 22 48.03 -9.89 34.18
N SER A 23 47.98 -10.40 35.40
CA SER A 23 46.90 -11.05 36.14
C SER A 23 45.63 -10.20 36.31
N GLY A 24 44.46 -10.87 36.46
CA GLY A 24 43.35 -10.36 37.28
C GLY A 24 42.02 -10.13 36.58
N VAL A 25 41.26 -11.19 36.27
CA VAL A 25 39.79 -11.13 36.22
C VAL A 25 39.25 -12.29 37.05
N THR A 26 38.57 -11.96 38.14
CA THR A 26 37.93 -12.88 39.06
C THR A 26 36.82 -13.67 38.35
N PRO A 27 36.67 -14.99 38.55
CA PRO A 27 35.57 -15.74 37.96
C PRO A 27 34.26 -15.34 38.65
N ILE A 28 33.22 -15.11 37.84
CA ILE A 28 31.83 -15.04 38.31
C ILE A 28 31.52 -16.38 39.01
N GLY A 29 31.29 -16.31 40.31
CA GLY A 29 30.86 -17.45 41.11
C GLY A 29 29.57 -18.02 40.55
N TRP A 30 29.62 -19.29 40.17
CA TRP A 30 28.43 -20.10 39.99
C TRP A 30 28.07 -20.67 41.36
N ASP A 31 27.12 -20.03 42.05
CA ASP A 31 26.51 -20.63 43.24
C ASP A 31 25.63 -21.80 42.78
N GLY A 32 26.07 -23.01 43.09
CA GLY A 32 25.45 -24.28 42.71
C GLY A 32 24.18 -24.63 43.49
N ASP A 33 23.33 -23.65 43.79
CA ASP A 33 22.07 -23.85 44.55
C ASP A 33 20.80 -23.45 43.77
N ASP A 34 20.90 -22.99 42.51
CA ASP A 34 19.74 -22.55 41.71
C ASP A 34 19.05 -23.68 40.91
N LEU A 35 19.33 -24.95 41.22
CA LEU A 35 18.63 -26.11 40.65
C LEU A 35 17.60 -26.70 41.63
N VAL A 36 16.79 -25.84 42.25
CA VAL A 36 15.48 -26.28 42.75
C VAL A 36 14.58 -26.50 41.54
N SER A 37 14.55 -27.76 41.10
CA SER A 37 13.52 -28.29 40.22
C SER A 37 12.15 -27.86 40.73
N ASN A 38 11.48 -26.95 40.02
CA ASN A 38 10.10 -26.58 40.26
C ASN A 38 9.20 -27.53 39.46
N PRO A 39 8.58 -28.55 40.08
CA PRO A 39 7.71 -29.50 39.40
C PRO A 39 6.33 -28.85 39.20
N GLY A 40 6.27 -27.84 38.36
CA GLY A 40 5.05 -27.08 38.08
C GLY A 40 5.12 -26.11 36.90
N ARG A 41 6.30 -25.84 36.33
CA ARG A 41 6.44 -24.91 35.22
C ARG A 41 6.00 -25.58 33.92
N ARG A 42 4.69 -25.56 33.64
CA ARG A 42 4.20 -25.76 32.27
C ARG A 42 4.84 -24.69 31.41
N SER A 43 5.74 -25.10 30.52
CA SER A 43 6.18 -24.24 29.42
C SER A 43 4.97 -24.00 28.53
N THR A 44 4.22 -22.94 28.80
CA THR A 44 3.19 -22.47 27.87
C THR A 44 3.92 -22.11 26.58
N VAL A 45 3.70 -22.90 25.53
CA VAL A 45 4.04 -22.49 24.18
C VAL A 45 3.21 -21.24 23.91
N THR A 46 3.87 -20.08 23.88
CA THR A 46 3.25 -18.87 23.35
C THR A 46 3.04 -19.11 21.86
N ILE A 47 1.79 -19.33 21.45
CA ILE A 47 1.39 -19.23 20.05
C ILE A 47 1.72 -17.81 19.64
N VAL A 48 2.65 -17.65 18.70
CA VAL A 48 2.87 -16.38 18.00
C VAL A 48 1.95 -16.42 16.79
N PRO A 49 0.81 -15.69 16.74
CA PRO A 49 0.01 -15.64 15.53
C PRO A 49 0.84 -14.95 14.45
N LEU A 50 1.16 -15.67 13.38
CA LEU A 50 1.74 -15.11 12.16
C LEU A 50 0.61 -14.46 11.32
N PRO A 51 0.94 -13.48 10.47
CA PRO A 51 0.10 -12.31 10.25
C PRO A 51 -1.26 -12.70 9.65
N THR A 52 -2.31 -12.10 10.20
CA THR A 52 -3.65 -12.06 9.61
C THR A 52 -3.56 -11.67 8.13
N LEU A 53 -4.37 -12.28 7.28
CA LEU A 53 -4.44 -11.94 5.86
C LEU A 53 -4.55 -10.42 5.69
N GLY A 54 -3.66 -9.85 4.90
CA GLY A 54 -3.64 -8.41 4.65
C GLY A 54 -4.70 -8.00 3.64
N ARG A 55 -4.99 -6.69 3.61
CA ARG A 55 -6.02 -6.11 2.75
C ARG A 55 -5.78 -6.38 1.26
N ARG A 56 -4.52 -6.40 0.85
CA ARG A 56 -4.07 -6.59 -0.55
C ARG A 56 -4.22 -8.05 -0.97
N GLU A 57 -3.82 -8.97 -0.10
CA GLU A 57 -3.96 -10.41 -0.30
C GLU A 57 -5.44 -10.80 -0.39
N ALA A 58 -6.29 -10.21 0.47
CA ALA A 58 -7.74 -10.39 0.42
C ALA A 58 -8.35 -9.91 -0.91
N ALA A 59 -7.91 -8.75 -1.42
CA ALA A 59 -8.35 -8.24 -2.71
C ALA A 59 -7.96 -9.17 -3.87
N ALA A 60 -6.73 -9.68 -3.86
CA ALA A 60 -6.25 -10.65 -4.85
C ALA A 60 -7.08 -11.95 -4.81
N ALA A 61 -7.37 -12.47 -3.62
CA ALA A 61 -8.21 -13.65 -3.44
C ALA A 61 -9.64 -13.42 -3.94
N ALA A 62 -10.25 -12.27 -3.61
CA ALA A 62 -11.59 -11.91 -4.06
C ALA A 62 -11.65 -11.76 -5.60
N LEU A 63 -10.64 -11.13 -6.22
CA LEU A 63 -10.56 -11.02 -7.67
C LEU A 63 -10.44 -12.40 -8.34
N ALA A 64 -9.58 -13.27 -7.82
CA ALA A 64 -9.44 -14.64 -8.32
C ALA A 64 -10.77 -15.42 -8.21
N ALA A 65 -11.47 -15.30 -7.07
CA ALA A 65 -12.77 -15.93 -6.86
C ALA A 65 -13.83 -15.40 -7.83
N LYS A 66 -13.91 -14.08 -8.03
CA LYS A 66 -14.78 -13.46 -9.04
C LYS A 66 -14.55 -14.05 -10.42
N HIS A 67 -13.29 -14.20 -10.85
CA HIS A 67 -12.97 -14.80 -12.15
C HIS A 67 -13.38 -16.27 -12.24
N ARG A 68 -13.05 -17.07 -11.21
CA ARG A 68 -13.43 -18.49 -11.13
C ARG A 68 -14.94 -18.71 -11.21
N LEU A 69 -15.71 -17.84 -10.54
CA LEU A 69 -17.18 -17.90 -10.50
C LEU A 69 -17.86 -17.14 -11.65
N GLN A 70 -17.08 -16.48 -12.51
CA GLN A 70 -17.56 -15.65 -13.62
C GLN A 70 -18.59 -14.59 -13.20
N VAL A 71 -18.47 -14.08 -11.97
CA VAL A 71 -19.35 -13.03 -11.44
C VAL A 71 -18.98 -11.68 -12.08
N SER A 72 -19.99 -10.92 -12.50
CA SER A 72 -19.80 -9.60 -13.08
C SER A 72 -19.60 -8.52 -12.01
N TRP A 73 -18.90 -7.44 -12.35
CA TRP A 73 -18.79 -6.28 -11.45
C TRP A 73 -20.15 -5.62 -11.18
N ALA A 74 -21.07 -5.64 -12.14
CA ALA A 74 -22.44 -5.13 -11.95
C ALA A 74 -23.22 -5.95 -10.91
N THR A 75 -23.04 -7.27 -10.89
CA THR A 75 -23.61 -8.15 -9.86
C THR A 75 -23.06 -7.79 -8.48
N ILE A 76 -21.72 -7.65 -8.37
CA ILE A 76 -21.07 -7.25 -7.11
C ILE A 76 -21.58 -5.88 -6.63
N ALA A 77 -21.68 -4.91 -7.52
CA ALA A 77 -22.17 -3.57 -7.20
C ALA A 77 -23.61 -3.59 -6.68
N LYS A 78 -24.48 -4.39 -7.31
CA LYS A 78 -25.84 -4.62 -6.83
C LYS A 78 -25.87 -5.30 -5.45
N THR A 79 -24.99 -6.27 -5.21
CA THR A 79 -24.86 -6.95 -3.90
C THR A 79 -24.41 -5.99 -2.81
N LEU A 80 -23.53 -5.05 -3.13
CA LEU A 80 -23.02 -4.04 -2.19
C LEU A 80 -23.96 -2.85 -2.00
N ASP A 81 -24.98 -2.70 -2.85
CA ASP A 81 -25.84 -1.50 -2.93
C ASP A 81 -25.02 -0.19 -3.05
N ARG A 82 -24.03 -0.23 -3.96
CA ARG A 82 -23.10 0.88 -4.19
C ARG A 82 -22.80 1.06 -5.68
N PRO A 83 -22.34 2.25 -6.10
CA PRO A 83 -21.95 2.51 -7.49
C PRO A 83 -20.92 1.51 -8.02
N LEU A 84 -20.96 1.25 -9.33
CA LEU A 84 -20.11 0.25 -10.00
C LEU A 84 -18.62 0.47 -9.73
N VAL A 85 -18.15 1.70 -9.92
CA VAL A 85 -16.74 2.06 -9.78
C VAL A 85 -16.29 1.91 -8.32
N TRP A 86 -17.07 2.45 -7.38
CA TRP A 86 -16.78 2.32 -5.95
C TRP A 86 -16.70 0.84 -5.54
N SER A 87 -17.71 0.05 -5.89
CA SER A 87 -17.79 -1.38 -5.56
C SER A 87 -16.60 -2.17 -6.12
N THR A 88 -16.22 -1.88 -7.35
CA THR A 88 -15.04 -2.48 -7.99
C THR A 88 -13.77 -2.10 -7.24
N SER A 89 -13.58 -0.81 -6.96
CA SER A 89 -12.42 -0.32 -6.20
C SER A 89 -12.34 -0.90 -4.79
N ALA A 90 -13.48 -1.11 -4.14
CA ALA A 90 -13.58 -1.70 -2.83
C ALA A 90 -13.09 -3.15 -2.87
N VAL A 91 -13.65 -3.99 -3.75
CA VAL A 91 -13.17 -5.38 -3.86
C VAL A 91 -11.69 -5.47 -4.28
N LEU A 92 -11.22 -4.55 -5.12
CA LEU A 92 -9.82 -4.44 -5.54
C LEU A 92 -8.87 -3.82 -4.49
N GLY A 93 -9.34 -3.56 -3.27
CA GLY A 93 -8.47 -3.17 -2.18
C GLY A 93 -8.20 -1.68 -2.04
N GLN A 94 -9.00 -0.82 -2.66
CA GLN A 94 -8.83 0.64 -2.59
C GLN A 94 -9.86 1.33 -1.69
N GLN A 95 -10.88 0.60 -1.23
CA GLN A 95 -11.81 1.07 -0.20
C GLN A 95 -12.06 -0.05 0.82
N PRO A 96 -12.23 0.28 2.11
CA PRO A 96 -12.70 -0.69 3.09
C PRO A 96 -14.18 -1.02 2.83
N LEU A 97 -14.56 -2.29 3.01
CA LEU A 97 -15.96 -2.69 3.13
C LEU A 97 -16.38 -2.58 4.60
N ASP A 98 -17.64 -2.25 4.86
CA ASP A 98 -18.21 -2.50 6.17
C ASP A 98 -18.49 -4.00 6.39
N ALA A 99 -18.90 -4.37 7.61
CA ALA A 99 -19.08 -5.77 7.98
C ALA A 99 -20.20 -6.46 7.18
N ASP A 100 -21.29 -5.77 6.88
CA ASP A 100 -22.41 -6.32 6.10
C ASP A 100 -22.02 -6.50 4.64
N GLN A 101 -21.38 -5.49 4.06
CA GLN A 101 -20.83 -5.51 2.71
C GLN A 101 -19.80 -6.63 2.51
N ALA A 102 -18.87 -6.78 3.46
CA ALA A 102 -17.84 -7.81 3.42
C ALA A 102 -18.47 -9.21 3.47
N ARG A 103 -19.45 -9.44 4.36
CA ARG A 103 -20.19 -10.71 4.42
C ARG A 103 -20.98 -10.99 3.14
N ALA A 104 -21.62 -9.96 2.56
CA ALA A 104 -22.40 -10.11 1.34
C ALA A 104 -21.51 -10.50 0.14
N VAL A 105 -20.36 -9.83 -0.03
CA VAL A 105 -19.38 -10.20 -1.07
C VAL A 105 -18.73 -11.54 -0.77
N GLY A 106 -18.42 -11.82 0.49
CA GLY A 106 -17.89 -13.12 0.94
C GLY A 106 -18.82 -14.27 0.56
N SER A 107 -20.11 -14.10 0.82
CA SER A 107 -21.15 -15.07 0.46
C SER A 107 -21.30 -15.21 -1.05
N LEU A 108 -21.30 -14.11 -1.80
CA LEU A 108 -21.40 -14.12 -3.27
C LEU A 108 -20.21 -14.82 -3.94
N LEU A 109 -19.00 -14.61 -3.41
CA LEU A 109 -17.74 -15.09 -3.99
C LEU A 109 -17.20 -16.37 -3.33
N HIS A 110 -17.92 -16.92 -2.35
CA HIS A 110 -17.54 -18.09 -1.56
C HIS A 110 -16.14 -17.91 -0.91
N LEU A 111 -15.95 -16.77 -0.25
CA LEU A 111 -14.70 -16.43 0.45
C LEU A 111 -14.71 -17.00 1.87
N VAL A 112 -13.53 -17.36 2.37
CA VAL A 112 -13.36 -17.77 3.77
C VAL A 112 -13.36 -16.56 4.70
N ASP A 113 -13.65 -16.79 5.98
CA ASP A 113 -13.83 -15.73 6.99
C ASP A 113 -12.61 -14.81 7.08
N ASP A 114 -11.38 -15.35 7.06
CA ASP A 114 -10.15 -14.54 7.07
C ASP A 114 -10.08 -13.52 5.92
N VAL A 115 -10.60 -13.89 4.73
CA VAL A 115 -10.67 -12.98 3.58
C VAL A 115 -11.74 -11.92 3.81
N VAL A 116 -12.90 -12.31 4.34
CA VAL A 116 -14.00 -11.40 4.65
C VAL A 116 -13.59 -10.36 5.69
N ASP A 117 -12.90 -10.78 6.75
CA ASP A 117 -12.38 -9.90 7.78
C ASP A 117 -11.31 -8.95 7.21
N ALA A 118 -10.41 -9.48 6.40
CA ALA A 118 -9.36 -8.68 5.79
C ALA A 118 -9.87 -7.64 4.77
N LEU A 119 -11.01 -7.88 4.09
CA LEU A 119 -11.63 -6.89 3.19
C LEU A 119 -12.13 -5.62 3.92
N GLN A 120 -12.37 -5.72 5.23
CA GLN A 120 -12.81 -4.59 6.07
C GLN A 120 -11.65 -3.69 6.51
N LEU A 121 -10.41 -4.17 6.40
CA LEU A 121 -9.23 -3.42 6.82
C LEU A 121 -9.04 -2.15 5.96
N PRO A 122 -8.59 -1.04 6.56
CA PRO A 122 -8.26 0.16 5.80
C PRO A 122 -7.12 -0.16 4.80
N PRO A 123 -7.23 0.30 3.55
CA PRO A 123 -6.22 -0.01 2.55
C PRO A 123 -5.02 0.93 2.64
N VAL A 124 -3.83 0.39 2.38
CA VAL A 124 -2.66 1.19 2.03
C VAL A 124 -2.78 1.56 0.55
N ARG A 125 -3.27 2.78 0.30
CA ARG A 125 -3.42 3.35 -1.04
C ARG A 125 -2.07 3.91 -1.51
N GLY A 126 -1.78 3.85 -2.81
CA GLY A 126 -0.55 4.42 -3.35
C GLY A 126 -0.11 3.77 -4.66
N ALA A 127 1.02 4.25 -5.19
CA ALA A 127 1.55 3.87 -6.49
C ALA A 127 1.79 2.36 -6.64
N ASP A 128 2.21 1.68 -5.57
CA ASP A 128 2.54 0.24 -5.60
C ASP A 128 1.33 -0.68 -5.80
N GLN A 129 0.11 -0.12 -5.84
CA GLN A 129 -1.13 -0.86 -6.09
C GLN A 129 -1.46 -0.99 -7.58
N VAL A 130 -0.79 -0.24 -8.46
CA VAL A 130 -1.06 -0.25 -9.89
C VAL A 130 0.25 -0.31 -10.67
N ASP A 131 0.28 -1.09 -11.74
CA ASP A 131 1.40 -1.09 -12.67
C ASP A 131 1.26 0.11 -13.62
N PRO A 132 2.13 1.15 -13.53
CA PRO A 132 2.03 2.32 -14.39
C PRO A 132 2.42 2.02 -15.85
N THR A 133 2.99 0.84 -16.13
CA THR A 133 3.35 0.41 -17.48
C THR A 133 2.20 -0.33 -18.18
N GLU A 134 1.14 -0.68 -17.45
CA GLU A 134 -0.05 -1.29 -18.02
C GLU A 134 -0.72 -0.31 -19.00
N PRO A 135 -1.03 -0.72 -20.24
CA PRO A 135 -1.50 0.21 -21.28
C PRO A 135 -2.74 1.05 -20.93
N VAL A 136 -3.75 0.49 -20.25
CA VAL A 136 -4.97 1.25 -19.87
C VAL A 136 -4.63 2.32 -18.83
N VAL A 137 -3.84 1.97 -17.82
CA VAL A 137 -3.38 2.89 -16.77
C VAL A 137 -2.45 3.95 -17.35
N TYR A 138 -1.51 3.57 -18.21
CA TYR A 138 -0.55 4.48 -18.83
C TYR A 138 -1.25 5.58 -19.64
N ARG A 139 -2.35 5.27 -20.33
CA ARG A 139 -3.12 6.29 -21.07
C ARG A 139 -3.76 7.33 -20.16
N LEU A 140 -4.18 6.95 -18.95
CA LEU A 140 -4.68 7.92 -17.97
C LEU A 140 -3.57 8.81 -17.44
N HIS A 141 -2.37 8.26 -17.24
CA HIS A 141 -1.19 9.08 -16.93
C HIS A 141 -0.82 10.05 -18.06
N GLU A 142 -0.89 9.60 -19.32
CA GLU A 142 -0.63 10.44 -20.49
C GLU A 142 -1.63 11.60 -20.60
N VAL A 143 -2.92 11.37 -20.28
CA VAL A 143 -3.93 12.44 -20.19
C VAL A 143 -3.52 13.51 -19.19
N VAL A 144 -3.02 13.12 -18.01
CA VAL A 144 -2.52 14.08 -17.00
C VAL A 144 -1.26 14.80 -17.50
N GLN A 145 -0.35 14.10 -18.19
CA GLN A 145 0.85 14.72 -18.74
C GLN A 145 0.53 15.76 -19.82
N VAL A 146 -0.46 15.50 -20.68
CA VAL A 146 -0.85 16.39 -21.77
C VAL A 146 -1.72 17.55 -21.29
N TYR A 147 -2.70 17.29 -20.43
CA TYR A 147 -3.71 18.28 -20.04
C TYR A 147 -3.58 18.82 -18.63
N GLY A 148 -2.65 18.31 -17.81
CA GLY A 148 -2.54 18.68 -16.40
C GLY A 148 -2.32 20.16 -16.16
N THR A 149 -1.45 20.81 -16.94
CA THR A 149 -1.24 22.27 -16.87
C THR A 149 -2.47 23.05 -17.34
N THR A 150 -3.12 22.61 -18.42
CA THR A 150 -4.37 23.22 -18.90
C THR A 150 -5.47 23.15 -17.86
N LEU A 151 -5.69 21.98 -17.25
CA LEU A 151 -6.70 21.80 -16.21
C LEU A 151 -6.38 22.64 -14.96
N ALA A 152 -5.11 22.73 -14.57
CA ALA A 152 -4.69 23.56 -13.45
C ALA A 152 -5.01 25.05 -13.68
N GLU A 153 -4.76 25.58 -14.88
CA GLU A 153 -5.10 26.97 -15.21
C GLU A 153 -6.61 27.19 -15.27
N LEU A 154 -7.36 26.30 -15.92
CA LEU A 154 -8.83 26.41 -15.99
C LEU A 154 -9.49 26.36 -14.60
N ILE A 155 -9.02 25.47 -13.71
CA ILE A 155 -9.54 25.40 -12.34
C ILE A 155 -9.25 26.69 -11.59
N ARG A 156 -8.05 27.28 -11.74
CA ARG A 156 -7.70 28.54 -11.07
C ARG A 156 -8.48 29.73 -11.62
N GLU A 157 -8.69 29.78 -12.92
CA GLU A 157 -9.48 30.84 -13.56
C GLU A 157 -10.94 30.81 -13.10
N GLU A 158 -11.55 29.61 -13.06
CA GLU A 158 -12.97 29.46 -12.74
C GLU A 158 -13.25 29.48 -11.21
N PHE A 159 -12.41 28.83 -10.40
CA PHE A 159 -12.67 28.60 -8.97
C PHE A 159 -11.72 29.35 -8.02
N GLY A 160 -10.61 29.89 -8.53
CA GLY A 160 -9.57 30.53 -7.72
C GLY A 160 -8.48 29.57 -7.21
N ASP A 161 -7.67 30.04 -6.26
CA ASP A 161 -6.53 29.27 -5.74
C ASP A 161 -6.97 28.11 -4.83
N GLY A 162 -6.81 26.87 -5.32
CA GLY A 162 -7.27 25.66 -4.65
C GLY A 162 -7.07 24.41 -5.51
N ILE A 163 -7.73 23.31 -5.11
CA ILE A 163 -7.66 22.01 -5.80
C ILE A 163 -9.03 21.35 -5.94
N MET A 164 -9.15 20.46 -6.92
CA MET A 164 -10.22 19.46 -6.98
C MET A 164 -9.86 18.28 -6.06
N SER A 165 -10.71 17.98 -5.08
CA SER A 165 -10.51 16.86 -4.14
C SER A 165 -10.55 15.51 -4.84
N ALA A 166 -9.69 14.58 -4.40
CA ALA A 166 -9.75 13.16 -4.77
C ALA A 166 -10.28 12.28 -3.62
N ILE A 167 -10.77 12.89 -2.54
CA ILE A 167 -11.38 12.20 -1.37
C ILE A 167 -12.89 12.42 -1.33
N ASP A 168 -13.30 13.69 -1.39
CA ASP A 168 -14.70 14.09 -1.59
C ASP A 168 -14.92 14.14 -3.11
N PHE A 169 -15.05 12.93 -3.68
CA PHE A 169 -14.85 12.67 -5.10
C PHE A 169 -15.69 11.47 -5.58
N GLU A 170 -16.25 11.62 -6.78
CA GLU A 170 -16.99 10.58 -7.49
C GLU A 170 -16.39 10.35 -8.89
N LEU A 171 -16.36 9.09 -9.30
CA LEU A 171 -15.94 8.68 -10.65
C LEU A 171 -17.04 7.86 -11.31
N ALA A 172 -17.53 8.35 -12.45
CA ALA A 172 -18.42 7.60 -13.32
C ALA A 172 -17.64 6.93 -14.46
N PHE A 173 -18.04 5.71 -14.82
CA PHE A 173 -17.50 4.94 -15.94
C PHE A 173 -18.66 4.47 -16.83
N GLU A 174 -18.67 4.93 -18.08
CA GLU A 174 -19.75 4.64 -19.02
C GLU A 174 -19.19 4.29 -20.40
N ARG A 175 -19.84 3.34 -21.08
CA ARG A 175 -19.67 3.16 -22.52
C ARG A 175 -20.58 4.16 -23.23
N ARG A 176 -20.00 4.99 -24.09
CA ARG A 176 -20.74 5.93 -24.95
C ARG A 176 -20.68 5.46 -26.40
N GLY A 177 -21.84 5.27 -27.01
CA GLY A 177 -21.94 5.02 -28.45
C GLY A 177 -21.34 6.16 -29.26
N ASP A 178 -20.66 5.82 -30.36
CA ASP A 178 -20.13 6.81 -31.32
C ASP A 178 -20.09 6.20 -32.74
N PRO A 179 -20.47 6.95 -33.79
CA PRO A 179 -20.45 6.45 -35.17
C PRO A 179 -19.09 5.92 -35.64
N LYS A 180 -17.98 6.36 -35.04
CA LYS A 180 -16.61 5.93 -35.38
C LYS A 180 -16.07 4.83 -34.46
N GLY A 181 -16.92 4.25 -33.62
CA GLY A 181 -16.55 3.24 -32.64
C GLY A 181 -16.67 3.77 -31.21
N ASP A 182 -17.18 2.92 -30.33
CA ASP A 182 -17.56 3.31 -28.98
C ASP A 182 -16.43 3.95 -28.18
N ARG A 183 -16.83 4.81 -27.25
CA ARG A 183 -15.93 5.56 -26.39
C ARG A 183 -16.09 5.11 -24.95
N VAL A 184 -14.98 5.12 -24.23
CA VAL A 184 -14.97 5.10 -22.77
C VAL A 184 -15.16 6.54 -22.29
N ARG A 185 -16.22 6.78 -21.52
CA ARG A 185 -16.48 8.07 -20.89
C ARG A 185 -16.18 7.95 -19.40
N LEU A 186 -15.30 8.81 -18.93
CA LEU A 186 -15.02 9.03 -17.51
C LEU A 186 -15.54 10.42 -17.13
N VAL A 187 -16.17 10.52 -15.96
CA VAL A 187 -16.53 11.80 -15.35
C VAL A 187 -15.86 11.87 -13.99
N LEU A 188 -15.00 12.87 -13.81
CA LEU A 188 -14.29 13.15 -12.56
C LEU A 188 -15.02 14.29 -11.88
N ASP A 189 -15.70 14.02 -10.77
CA ASP A 189 -16.45 15.02 -10.01
C ASP A 189 -15.84 15.12 -8.62
N GLY A 190 -15.16 16.23 -8.34
CA GLY A 190 -14.46 16.44 -7.09
C GLY A 190 -14.78 17.79 -6.49
N LYS A 191 -14.99 17.82 -5.18
CA LYS A 191 -15.23 19.06 -4.44
C LYS A 191 -14.04 20.00 -4.57
N PHE A 192 -14.32 21.27 -4.89
CA PHE A 192 -13.30 22.32 -4.86
C PHE A 192 -12.92 22.68 -3.42
N LEU A 193 -11.62 22.75 -3.15
CA LEU A 193 -11.05 23.09 -1.84
C LEU A 193 -10.11 24.30 -2.00
N PRO A 194 -10.53 25.50 -1.57
CA PRO A 194 -9.67 26.68 -1.62
C PRO A 194 -8.54 26.60 -0.59
N TYR A 195 -7.38 27.19 -0.91
CA TYR A 195 -6.32 27.34 0.09
C TYR A 195 -6.74 28.28 1.20
N ARG A 196 -6.49 27.86 2.44
CA ARG A 196 -6.74 28.70 3.61
C ARG A 196 -5.59 29.69 3.79
N VAL A 197 -5.93 30.98 3.87
CA VAL A 197 -5.03 32.01 4.43
C VAL A 197 -5.14 31.94 5.95
N TYR A 198 -4.02 31.69 6.64
CA TYR A 198 -3.96 31.61 8.10
C TYR A 198 -2.79 32.43 8.64
#